data_AF-A0A0N4XP80-F1
#
_entry.id   AF-A0A0N4XP80-F1
#
_cell.length_a   1.000
_cell.length_b   1.000
_cell.length_c   1.000
_cell.angle_alpha   90.00
_cell.angle_beta   90.00
_cell.angle_gamma   90.00
#
_symmetry.space_group_name_H-M   'P 1'
#
loop_
_entity.id
_entity.type
_entity.pdbx_description
1 polymer ?
#
loop_
_entity_poly.entity_id
_entity_poly.type
_entity_poly.pdbx_seq_one_letter_code
_entity_poly.pdbx_strand_id
1 'polypeptide(L)'
;MDDDIEPGRRGRVVRRVIEKCQDGFTAIETCPKPVIAAVHSHCIGAGVDLITACDVRYASSDAVFSIREVDIGMAADVGTLNRIQKVVGNDSWTREISYTARDVSADEALKFGERYSGFFKTLHLFCEPNDSLNL
;
A
#
# COMPACT_ATOMS: atom_id res chain seq x y z
N MET A 1 -8.09 22.31 20.75
CA MET A 1 -8.44 20.92 21.08
C MET A 1 -8.92 20.97 22.51
N ASP A 2 -10.20 20.71 22.79
CA ASP A 2 -10.74 20.85 24.16
C ASP A 2 -10.13 19.76 25.06
N ASP A 3 -9.25 20.19 25.95
CA ASP A 3 -8.60 19.31 26.94
C ASP A 3 -9.56 18.85 28.06
N ASP A 4 -10.76 19.42 28.13
CA ASP A 4 -11.81 19.09 29.12
C ASP A 4 -12.65 17.85 28.75
N ILE A 5 -12.38 17.18 27.63
CA ILE A 5 -13.09 15.97 27.22
C ILE A 5 -12.51 14.75 27.96
N GLU A 6 -13.36 14.07 28.74
CA GLU A 6 -13.02 12.82 29.42
C GLU A 6 -12.31 11.82 28.48
N PRO A 7 -11.17 11.21 28.88
CA PRO A 7 -10.35 10.37 28.00
C PRO A 7 -11.13 9.27 27.27
N GLY A 8 -12.09 8.61 27.93
CA GLY A 8 -12.92 7.57 27.31
C GLY A 8 -13.89 8.11 26.26
N ARG A 9 -14.34 9.35 26.38
CA ARG A 9 -15.16 10.02 25.35
C ARG A 9 -14.31 10.47 24.17
N ARG A 10 -13.12 11.01 24.44
CA ARG A 10 -12.13 11.36 23.41
C ARG A 10 -11.73 10.14 22.59
N GLY A 11 -11.40 9.03 23.25
CA GLY A 11 -11.07 7.76 22.59
C GLY A 11 -12.18 7.24 21.67
N ARG A 12 -13.46 7.35 22.07
CA ARG A 12 -14.60 6.97 21.21
C ARG A 12 -14.80 7.87 20.00
N VAL A 13 -14.42 9.14 20.07
CA VAL A 13 -14.44 10.04 18.91
C VAL A 13 -13.32 9.67 17.95
N VAL A 14 -12.09 9.53 18.44
CA VAL A 14 -10.92 9.12 17.64
C VAL A 14 -11.16 7.78 16.96
N ARG A 15 -11.66 6.78 17.71
CA ARG A 15 -12.00 5.46 17.17
C ARG A 15 -12.97 5.55 15.98
N ARG A 16 -14.03 6.35 16.10
CA ARG A 16 -15.00 6.52 15.00
C ARG A 16 -14.39 7.17 13.76
N VAL A 17 -13.40 8.04 13.93
CA VAL A 17 -12.66 8.62 12.82
C VAL A 17 -11.79 7.56 12.15
N ILE A 18 -11.04 6.78 12.95
CA ILE A 18 -10.20 5.68 12.45
C ILE A 18 -11.05 4.65 11.71
N GLU A 19 -12.18 4.21 12.27
CA GLU A 19 -13.11 3.27 11.64
C GLU A 19 -13.59 3.80 10.29
N LYS A 20 -14.00 5.08 10.20
CA LYS A 20 -14.39 5.69 8.92
C LYS A 20 -13.27 5.68 7.88
N CYS A 21 -12.03 5.92 8.29
CA CYS A 21 -10.89 5.85 7.38
C CYS A 21 -10.68 4.40 6.90
N GLN A 22 -10.66 3.44 7.82
CA GLN A 22 -10.52 2.01 7.53
C GLN A 22 -11.63 1.48 6.62
N ASP A 23 -12.86 1.93 6.82
CA ASP A 23 -14.03 1.56 6.01
C ASP A 23 -13.83 1.96 4.54
N GLY A 24 -13.17 3.10 4.27
CA GLY A 24 -12.87 3.56 2.92
C GLY A 24 -11.98 2.58 2.14
N PHE A 25 -10.94 2.05 2.78
CA PHE A 25 -10.08 1.03 2.17
C PHE A 25 -10.75 -0.34 2.11
N THR A 26 -11.53 -0.68 3.13
CA THR A 26 -12.24 -1.96 3.21
C THR A 26 -13.35 -2.07 2.16
N ALA A 27 -13.98 -0.95 1.78
CA ALA A 27 -14.93 -0.89 0.67
C ALA A 27 -14.32 -1.33 -0.68
N ILE A 28 -13.01 -1.14 -0.87
CA ILE A 28 -12.31 -1.59 -2.08
C ILE A 28 -12.12 -3.10 -2.05
N GLU A 29 -11.63 -3.63 -0.93
CA GLU A 29 -11.43 -5.08 -0.73
C GLU A 29 -12.75 -5.87 -0.81
N THR A 30 -13.85 -5.28 -0.37
CA THR A 30 -15.18 -5.91 -0.37
C THR A 30 -16.01 -5.59 -1.62
N CYS A 31 -15.40 -4.91 -2.60
CA CYS A 31 -16.08 -4.56 -3.84
C CYS A 31 -16.54 -5.83 -4.57
N PRO A 32 -17.81 -5.93 -5.01
CA PRO A 32 -18.29 -7.10 -5.76
C PRO A 32 -17.76 -7.15 -7.20
N LYS A 33 -16.95 -6.17 -7.61
CA LYS A 33 -16.35 -6.05 -8.94
C LYS A 33 -14.84 -6.04 -8.81
N PRO A 34 -14.10 -6.58 -9.80
CA PRO A 34 -12.65 -6.58 -9.77
C PRO A 34 -12.10 -5.14 -9.74
N VAL A 35 -11.19 -4.87 -8.81
CA VAL A 35 -10.48 -3.60 -8.65
C VAL A 35 -9.02 -3.76 -9.06
N ILE A 36 -8.59 -2.93 -10.01
CA ILE A 36 -7.24 -2.94 -10.56
C ILE A 36 -6.55 -1.64 -10.18
N ALA A 37 -5.42 -1.73 -9.48
CA ALA A 37 -4.54 -0.60 -9.23
C ALA A 37 -3.50 -0.48 -10.35
N ALA A 38 -3.33 0.73 -10.90
CA ALA A 38 -2.23 1.06 -11.79
C ALA A 38 -1.38 2.15 -11.12
N VAL A 39 -0.15 1.78 -10.77
CA VAL A 39 0.79 2.61 -10.02
C VAL A 39 1.82 3.16 -10.99
N HIS A 40 1.99 4.47 -10.95
CA HIS A 40 3.05 5.15 -11.68
C HIS A 40 3.96 5.87 -10.68
N SER A 41 5.27 5.62 -10.79
CA SER A 41 6.27 6.24 -9.92
C SER A 41 6.02 5.94 -8.42
N HIS A 42 5.86 6.94 -7.57
CA HIS A 42 5.89 6.75 -6.11
C HIS A 42 4.54 6.33 -5.53
N CYS A 43 4.52 5.25 -4.76
CA CYS A 43 3.37 4.76 -4.00
C CYS A 43 3.77 4.55 -2.54
N ILE A 44 3.48 5.54 -1.70
CA ILE A 44 4.05 5.65 -0.35
C ILE A 44 2.92 5.75 0.68
N GLY A 45 3.11 5.06 1.81
CA GLY A 45 2.21 5.07 2.96
C GLY A 45 0.80 4.60 2.61
N ALA A 46 -0.20 5.46 2.80
CA ALA A 46 -1.60 5.21 2.44
C ALA A 46 -1.81 4.78 0.97
N GLY A 47 -0.89 5.11 0.06
CA GLY A 47 -0.88 4.54 -1.29
C GLY A 47 -0.67 3.03 -1.30
N VAL A 48 0.25 2.54 -0.47
CA VAL A 48 0.47 1.10 -0.24
C VAL A 48 -0.76 0.45 0.41
N ASP A 49 -1.39 1.13 1.37
CA ASP A 49 -2.66 0.65 1.97
C ASP A 49 -3.75 0.47 0.92
N LEU A 50 -3.86 1.42 0.00
CA LEU A 50 -4.84 1.38 -1.08
C LEU A 50 -4.61 0.18 -2.00
N ILE A 51 -3.40 0.04 -2.54
CA ILE A 51 -3.12 -0.98 -3.54
C ILE A 51 -3.14 -2.40 -2.95
N THR A 52 -2.88 -2.54 -1.65
CA THR A 52 -2.99 -3.83 -0.95
C THR A 52 -4.44 -4.27 -0.75
N ALA A 53 -5.41 -3.36 -0.85
CA ALA A 53 -6.84 -3.67 -0.85
C ALA A 53 -7.40 -4.06 -2.23
N CYS A 54 -6.69 -3.75 -3.32
CA CYS A 54 -7.12 -4.09 -4.69
C CYS A 54 -6.91 -5.58 -5.01
N ASP A 55 -7.59 -6.07 -6.05
CA ASP A 55 -7.37 -7.45 -6.55
C ASP A 55 -6.05 -7.54 -7.31
N VAL A 56 -5.86 -6.68 -8.31
CA VAL A 56 -4.71 -6.69 -9.23
C VAL A 56 -3.91 -5.40 -9.11
N ARG A 57 -2.58 -5.49 -9.22
CA ARG A 57 -1.65 -4.37 -9.15
C ARG A 57 -0.73 -4.34 -10.37
N TYR A 58 -0.74 -3.21 -11.05
CA TYR A 58 0.21 -2.83 -12.09
C TYR A 58 1.10 -1.72 -11.58
N ALA A 59 2.36 -1.73 -12.00
CA ALA A 59 3.35 -0.75 -11.61
C ALA A 59 4.23 -0.41 -12.80
N SER A 60 4.59 0.85 -12.96
CA SER A 60 5.65 1.24 -13.89
C SER A 60 7.01 0.74 -13.40
N SER A 61 7.98 0.58 -14.30
CA SER A 61 9.32 0.07 -13.95
C SER A 61 10.10 1.02 -13.03
N ASP A 62 9.78 2.31 -13.08
CA ASP A 62 10.30 3.34 -12.19
C ASP A 62 9.49 3.49 -10.89
N ALA A 63 8.55 2.59 -10.62
CA ALA A 63 7.74 2.68 -9.43
C ALA A 63 8.54 2.36 -8.15
N VAL A 64 8.23 3.11 -7.10
CA VAL A 64 8.84 2.98 -5.78
C VAL A 64 7.75 2.84 -4.73
N PHE A 65 7.87 1.84 -3.88
CA PHE A 65 6.91 1.52 -2.81
C PHE A 65 7.57 1.71 -1.44
N SER A 66 6.85 2.26 -0.47
CA SER A 66 7.35 2.34 0.90
C SER A 66 6.23 2.47 1.93
N ILE A 67 6.36 1.76 3.06
CA ILE A 67 5.50 1.86 4.24
C ILE A 67 6.16 2.87 5.19
N ARG A 68 5.89 4.17 4.96
CA ARG A 68 6.57 5.29 5.66
C ARG A 68 5.96 5.66 7.00
N GLU A 69 4.88 5.01 7.43
CA GLU A 69 4.16 5.38 8.65
C GLU A 69 5.07 5.39 9.88
N VAL A 70 6.04 4.46 9.95
CA VAL A 70 6.99 4.39 11.07
C VAL A 70 7.94 5.59 11.14
N ASP A 71 8.27 6.22 10.00
CA ASP A 71 9.16 7.40 9.97
C ASP A 71 8.51 8.63 10.64
N ILE A 72 7.16 8.67 10.67
CA ILE A 72 6.39 9.73 11.32
C ILE A 72 5.86 9.31 12.70
N GLY A 73 6.33 8.19 13.24
CA GLY A 73 5.87 7.67 14.54
C GLY A 73 4.44 7.14 14.52
N MET A 74 3.92 6.76 13.36
CA MET A 74 2.61 6.15 13.18
C MET A 74 2.73 4.66 12.89
N ALA A 75 1.70 3.90 13.22
CA ALA A 75 1.52 2.55 12.72
C ALA A 75 0.66 2.60 11.46
N ALA A 76 0.96 1.77 10.46
CA ALA A 76 0.08 1.56 9.32
C ALA A 76 -1.19 0.84 9.80
N ASP A 77 -2.28 1.59 9.94
CA ASP A 77 -3.51 1.15 10.61
C ASP A 77 -4.74 1.07 9.68
N VAL A 78 -4.62 1.49 8.42
CA VAL A 78 -5.70 1.38 7.42
C VAL A 78 -5.62 0.12 6.55
N GLY A 79 -4.62 -0.73 6.81
CA GLY A 79 -4.71 -2.18 6.64
C GLY A 79 -3.61 -2.82 5.78
N THR A 80 -2.58 -2.10 5.36
CA THR A 80 -1.38 -2.67 4.71
C THR A 80 -0.84 -3.84 5.53
N LEU A 81 -0.63 -3.69 6.83
CA LEU A 81 -0.03 -4.75 7.66
C LEU A 81 -0.87 -6.04 7.68
N ASN A 82 -2.19 -5.92 7.58
CA ASN A 82 -3.10 -7.07 7.56
C ASN A 82 -3.21 -7.73 6.18
N ARG A 83 -2.99 -6.96 5.10
CA ARG A 83 -3.21 -7.41 3.72
C ARG A 83 -1.93 -7.82 3.01
N ILE A 84 -0.84 -7.09 3.22
CA ILE A 84 0.40 -7.24 2.48
C ILE A 84 1.00 -8.64 2.63
N GLN A 85 0.86 -9.27 3.81
CA GLN A 85 1.32 -10.64 4.03
C GLN A 85 0.65 -11.65 3.09
N LYS A 86 -0.63 -11.46 2.76
CA LYS A 86 -1.35 -12.29 1.78
C LYS A 86 -0.91 -12.01 0.34
N VAL A 87 -0.51 -10.77 0.07
CA VAL A 87 -0.05 -10.31 -1.25
C VAL A 87 1.37 -10.82 -1.56
N VAL A 88 2.27 -10.81 -0.57
CA VAL A 88 3.69 -11.15 -0.78
C VAL A 88 4.09 -12.52 -0.24
N GLY A 89 3.23 -13.15 0.56
CA GLY A 89 3.42 -14.46 1.20
C GLY A 89 4.75 -14.65 1.96
N ASN A 90 5.38 -13.54 2.36
CA ASN A 90 6.62 -13.53 3.12
C ASN A 90 6.51 -12.55 4.29
N ASP A 91 6.26 -13.11 5.46
CA ASP A 91 6.11 -12.38 6.72
C ASP A 91 7.42 -11.69 7.16
N SER A 92 8.57 -12.37 7.00
CA SER A 92 9.87 -11.80 7.38
C SER A 92 10.19 -10.55 6.55
N TRP A 93 9.97 -10.61 5.24
CA TRP A 93 10.21 -9.47 4.36
C TRP A 93 9.22 -8.34 4.61
N THR A 94 7.94 -8.68 4.83
CA THR A 94 6.91 -7.70 5.21
C THR A 94 7.32 -6.90 6.45
N ARG A 95 7.82 -7.59 7.49
CA ARG A 95 8.31 -6.93 8.71
C ARG A 95 9.51 -6.04 8.44
N GLU A 96 10.47 -6.51 7.65
CA GLU A 96 11.65 -5.71 7.27
C GLU A 96 11.24 -4.38 6.63
N ILE A 97 10.41 -4.41 5.58
CA ILE A 97 10.01 -3.19 4.88
C ILE A 97 9.13 -2.27 5.75
N SER A 98 8.31 -2.85 6.64
CA SER A 98 7.44 -2.09 7.54
C SER A 98 8.23 -1.43 8.67
N TYR A 99 9.28 -2.07 9.17
CA TYR A 99 10.08 -1.55 10.28
C TYR A 99 11.18 -0.59 9.83
N THR A 100 11.67 -0.76 8.60
CA THR A 100 12.75 0.08 8.06
C THR A 100 12.23 1.29 7.30
N ALA A 101 10.95 1.32 6.90
CA ALA A 101 10.38 2.34 6.02
C ALA A 101 11.18 2.56 4.71
N ARG A 102 11.99 1.56 4.31
CA ARG A 102 12.86 1.69 3.14
C ARG A 102 12.04 1.69 1.86
N ASP A 103 12.62 2.29 0.85
CA ASP A 103 12.07 2.25 -0.50
C ASP A 103 12.28 0.85 -1.11
N VAL A 104 11.25 0.35 -1.77
CA VAL A 104 11.20 -0.93 -2.48
C VAL A 104 10.97 -0.63 -3.96
N SER A 105 11.87 -1.08 -4.83
CA SER A 105 11.71 -0.87 -6.27
C SER A 105 10.64 -1.78 -6.87
N ALA A 106 10.12 -1.40 -8.04
CA ALA A 106 9.22 -2.24 -8.83
C ALA A 106 9.79 -3.66 -9.07
N ASP A 107 11.08 -3.78 -9.38
CA ASP A 107 11.75 -5.05 -9.59
C ASP A 107 11.79 -5.93 -8.34
N GLU A 108 12.04 -5.32 -7.18
CA GLU A 108 12.02 -6.04 -5.91
C GLU A 108 10.59 -6.49 -5.58
N ALA A 109 9.61 -5.58 -5.69
CA ALA A 109 8.21 -5.89 -5.44
C ALA A 109 7.70 -7.03 -6.34
N LEU A 110 8.10 -7.03 -7.62
CA LEU A 110 7.77 -8.10 -8.56
C LEU A 110 8.32 -9.45 -8.11
N LYS A 111 9.60 -9.53 -7.73
CA LYS A 111 10.25 -10.78 -7.28
C LYS A 111 9.54 -11.43 -6.10
N PHE A 112 9.08 -10.63 -5.15
CA PHE A 112 8.32 -11.13 -3.99
C PHE A 112 6.87 -11.46 -4.36
N GLY A 113 6.24 -10.69 -5.26
CA GLY A 113 4.89 -10.95 -5.74
C GLY A 113 4.74 -12.22 -6.57
N GLU A 114 5.67 -12.49 -7.49
CA GLU A 114 5.66 -13.67 -8.36
C GLU A 114 5.80 -14.99 -7.59
N ARG A 115 6.63 -15.00 -6.54
CA ARG A 115 6.95 -16.24 -5.79
C ARG A 115 5.79 -16.77 -4.95
N TYR A 116 4.88 -15.91 -4.51
CA TYR A 116 3.99 -16.27 -3.41
C TYR A 116 2.49 -16.00 -3.61
N SER A 117 2.10 -15.15 -4.56
CA SER A 117 0.66 -14.90 -4.80
C SER A 117 0.19 -15.08 -6.23
N GLY A 118 1.05 -15.16 -7.25
CA GLY A 118 0.58 -15.20 -8.65
C GLY A 118 -0.29 -13.99 -9.06
N PHE A 119 -0.40 -12.98 -8.19
CA PHE A 119 -1.29 -11.82 -8.27
C PHE A 119 -0.57 -10.56 -8.79
N PHE A 120 0.77 -10.58 -8.89
CA PHE A 120 1.54 -9.66 -9.72
C PHE A 120 1.71 -10.24 -11.12
N LYS A 121 0.60 -10.51 -11.81
CA LYS A 121 0.67 -10.88 -13.22
C LYS A 121 0.54 -9.61 -14.06
N THR A 122 1.66 -9.27 -14.68
CA THR A 122 1.86 -8.33 -15.79
C THR A 122 2.28 -6.91 -15.39
N LEU A 123 3.54 -6.74 -14.97
CA LEU A 123 4.30 -5.52 -15.30
C LEU A 123 4.34 -5.38 -16.83
N HIS A 124 3.28 -4.87 -17.47
CA HIS A 124 3.43 -4.29 -18.79
C HIS A 124 3.97 -2.89 -18.56
N LEU A 125 5.23 -2.72 -18.95
CA LEU A 125 5.85 -1.43 -19.13
C LEU A 125 4.87 -0.50 -19.86
N PHE A 126 4.37 0.55 -19.20
CA PHE A 126 4.25 1.83 -19.89
C PHE A 126 5.67 2.37 -20.06
N CYS A 127 6.44 1.72 -20.93
CA CYS A 127 7.67 2.26 -21.49
C CYS A 127 7.38 2.34 -22.98
N GLU A 128 6.82 3.48 -23.40
CA GLU A 128 7.35 4.03 -24.63
C GLU A 128 8.80 4.40 -24.29
N PRO A 129 9.80 3.80 -24.94
CA PRO A 129 11.16 4.26 -24.81
C PRO A 129 11.20 5.68 -25.37
N ASN A 130 11.53 6.67 -24.53
CA ASN A 130 12.36 7.78 -25.02
C ASN A 130 13.76 7.16 -25.21
N ASP A 131 14.04 6.34 -26.23
CA ASP A 131 14.27 6.75 -27.62
C ASP A 131 13.98 8.22 -27.92
N SER A 132 14.99 9.03 -27.59
CA SER A 132 15.49 10.09 -28.46
C SER A 132 14.68 10.36 -29.73
N LEU A 133 13.64 11.19 -29.63
CA LEU A 133 13.20 12.03 -30.74
C LEU A 133 13.83 13.42 -30.56
N ASN A 134 15.14 13.47 -30.84
CA ASN A 134 15.70 14.64 -31.49
C ASN A 134 15.30 14.54 -32.98
N LEU A 135 14.22 15.25 -33.33
CA LEU A 135 14.13 15.96 -34.60
C LEU A 135 14.70 17.36 -34.39
#